data_AF-A0AAX3K6U2-F1
#
_entry.id   AF-A0AAX3K6U2-F1
#
_cell.length_a   1.000
_cell.length_b   1.000
_cell.length_c   1.000
_cell.angle_alpha   90.00
_cell.angle_beta   90.00
_cell.angle_gamma   90.00
#
_symmetry.space_group_name_H-M   'P 1'
#
loop_
_entity.id
_entity.type
_entity.pdbx_description
1 polymer ?
#
loop_
_entity_poly.entity_id
_entity_poly.type
_entity_poly.pdbx_seq_one_letter_code
_entity_poly.pdbx_strand_id
1 'polypeptide(L)'
;MEIKRVTEYNNPLFSQIVLNQRGAFLIDEEPYEIEIISSDSALIRGKNRENFKKLIEYFRYYSPHINNFFDENNKKIISFEKKPVLTLEVDKIQPSQFYIDEDKVNALENFIKNSKDIVIQVVKSDEGYICVDGHTRLFIAFLKNFKTVHAIETKFDNDTNYFVSQSKKRNIFTIKDLKLVSHSDYKKLWNDFCDSYFNID
;
A
#
# COMPACT_ATOMS: atom_id res chain seq x y z
N MET A 1 -17.38 -16.04 -5.31
CA MET A 1 -16.72 -15.24 -4.26
C MET A 1 -15.77 -14.27 -4.91
N GLU A 2 -16.32 -13.10 -5.19
CA GLU A 2 -15.61 -11.92 -5.67
C GLU A 2 -15.19 -11.08 -4.45
N ILE A 3 -13.94 -10.62 -4.40
CA ILE A 3 -13.47 -9.68 -3.37
C ILE A 3 -13.20 -8.35 -4.07
N LYS A 4 -13.90 -7.30 -3.66
CA LYS A 4 -13.66 -5.93 -4.12
C LYS A 4 -13.07 -5.12 -2.98
N ARG A 5 -11.94 -4.44 -3.24
CA ARG A 5 -11.39 -3.47 -2.28
C ARG A 5 -12.08 -2.13 -2.49
N VAL A 6 -12.56 -1.54 -1.40
CA VAL A 6 -13.18 -0.21 -1.45
C VAL A 6 -12.09 0.85 -1.56
N THR A 7 -12.24 1.76 -2.53
CA THR A 7 -11.19 2.75 -2.85
C THR A 7 -11.55 4.17 -2.43
N GLU A 8 -12.83 4.42 -2.15
CA GLU A 8 -13.39 5.65 -1.66
C GLU A 8 -13.09 5.83 -0.16
N TYR A 9 -12.81 7.05 0.26
CA TYR A 9 -12.49 7.36 1.66
C TYR A 9 -13.71 7.79 2.50
N ASN A 10 -14.90 7.90 1.90
CA ASN A 10 -16.12 8.39 2.53
C ASN A 10 -17.28 7.38 2.46
N ASN A 11 -16.98 6.10 2.27
CA ASN A 11 -18.00 5.05 2.19
C ASN A 11 -18.64 4.80 3.58
N PRO A 12 -19.96 5.01 3.75
CA PRO A 12 -20.61 4.93 5.06
C PRO A 12 -20.72 3.51 5.63
N LEU A 13 -20.42 2.47 4.84
CA LEU A 13 -20.45 1.08 5.30
C LEU A 13 -19.27 0.71 6.20
N PHE A 14 -18.23 1.56 6.25
CA PHE A 14 -16.97 1.25 6.91
C PHE A 14 -16.56 2.36 7.87
N SER A 15 -15.80 1.98 8.90
CA SER A 15 -15.17 2.96 9.78
C SER A 15 -14.11 3.78 9.04
N GLN A 16 -13.97 5.06 9.40
CA GLN A 16 -12.97 5.94 8.79
C GLN A 16 -11.54 5.42 8.97
N ILE A 17 -11.25 4.78 10.11
CA ILE A 17 -9.95 4.17 10.39
C ILE A 17 -9.62 3.11 9.34
N VAL A 18 -10.55 2.21 9.06
CA VAL A 18 -10.36 1.11 8.10
C VAL A 18 -10.26 1.63 6.66
N LEU A 19 -11.07 2.64 6.29
CA LEU A 19 -10.97 3.29 4.98
C LEU A 19 -9.58 3.90 4.76
N ASN A 20 -9.06 4.62 5.74
CA ASN A 20 -7.75 5.28 5.64
C ASN A 20 -6.60 4.26 5.59
N GLN A 21 -6.73 3.14 6.31
CA GLN A 21 -5.76 2.03 6.25
C GLN A 21 -5.91 1.15 5.00
N ARG A 22 -6.88 1.46 4.11
CA ARG A 22 -7.20 0.67 2.92
C ARG A 22 -7.58 -0.77 3.24
N GLY A 23 -8.26 -0.98 4.36
CA GLY A 23 -8.69 -2.26 4.89
C GLY A 23 -10.17 -2.58 4.67
N ALA A 24 -10.88 -1.79 3.87
CA ALA A 24 -12.30 -1.98 3.58
C ALA A 24 -12.51 -2.85 2.33
N PHE A 25 -13.35 -3.87 2.45
CA PHE A 25 -13.62 -4.84 1.39
C PHE A 25 -15.10 -5.20 1.32
N LEU A 26 -15.57 -5.49 0.10
CA LEU A 26 -16.86 -6.12 -0.15
C LEU A 26 -16.61 -7.54 -0.65
N ILE A 27 -17.28 -8.53 -0.05
CA ILE A 27 -17.28 -9.92 -0.53
C ILE A 27 -18.71 -10.29 -0.86
N ASP A 28 -18.98 -10.51 -2.14
CA ASP A 28 -20.33 -10.73 -2.67
C ASP A 28 -21.33 -9.66 -2.12
N GLU A 29 -20.90 -8.38 -2.17
CA GLU A 29 -21.61 -7.17 -1.69
C GLU A 29 -21.78 -7.00 -0.16
N GLU A 30 -21.26 -7.93 0.66
CA GLU A 30 -21.26 -7.81 2.12
C GLU A 30 -19.96 -7.15 2.64
N PRO A 31 -20.01 -6.26 3.65
CA PRO A 31 -18.85 -5.53 4.14
C PRO A 31 -17.93 -6.38 5.04
N TYR A 32 -16.63 -6.24 4.83
CA TYR A 32 -15.56 -6.80 5.65
C TYR A 32 -14.50 -5.73 5.92
N GLU A 33 -14.00 -5.71 7.15
CA GLU A 33 -12.96 -4.79 7.61
C GLU A 33 -11.71 -5.54 8.01
N ILE A 34 -10.55 -5.01 7.64
CA ILE A 34 -9.26 -5.34 8.24
C ILE A 34 -8.67 -4.06 8.81
N GLU A 35 -8.59 -3.97 10.12
CA GLU A 35 -8.00 -2.85 10.84
C GLU A 35 -6.60 -3.22 11.31
N ILE A 36 -5.58 -2.51 10.82
CA ILE A 36 -4.21 -2.63 11.30
C ILE A 36 -4.13 -2.00 12.70
N ILE A 37 -3.80 -2.82 13.70
CA ILE A 37 -3.73 -2.43 15.11
C ILE A 37 -2.29 -2.33 15.65
N SER A 38 -1.32 -2.88 14.91
CA SER A 38 0.11 -2.78 15.24
C SER A 38 0.97 -2.91 13.97
N SER A 39 2.29 -2.84 14.12
CA SER A 39 3.25 -3.02 13.03
C SER A 39 3.19 -4.39 12.33
N ASP A 40 2.54 -5.39 12.92
CA ASP A 40 2.46 -6.74 12.34
C ASP A 40 1.11 -7.44 12.55
N SER A 41 0.11 -6.73 13.08
CA SER A 41 -1.15 -7.33 13.53
C SER A 41 -2.36 -6.54 13.05
N ALA A 42 -3.44 -7.25 12.72
CA ALA A 42 -4.72 -6.67 12.34
C ALA A 42 -5.91 -7.41 12.97
N LEU A 43 -6.99 -6.66 13.20
CA LEU A 43 -8.32 -7.18 13.50
C LEU A 43 -9.09 -7.35 12.20
N ILE A 44 -9.86 -8.44 12.08
CA ILE A 44 -10.76 -8.68 10.96
C ILE A 44 -12.20 -8.79 11.45
N ARG A 45 -13.10 -8.10 10.76
CA ARG A 45 -14.55 -8.10 11.02
C ARG A 45 -15.31 -8.40 9.73
N GLY A 46 -16.47 -9.01 9.87
CA GLY A 46 -17.35 -9.32 8.75
C GLY A 46 -18.29 -10.48 9.07
N LYS A 47 -19.33 -10.64 8.25
CA LYS A 47 -20.47 -11.53 8.51
C LYS A 47 -20.11 -13.01 8.49
N ASN A 48 -19.36 -13.48 7.48
CA ASN A 48 -19.00 -14.90 7.34
C ASN A 48 -17.50 -15.14 7.59
N ARG A 49 -17.17 -15.87 8.66
CA ARG A 49 -15.80 -16.23 9.03
C ARG A 49 -15.11 -17.13 8.00
N GLU A 50 -15.85 -17.89 7.21
CA GLU A 50 -15.29 -18.76 6.15
C GLU A 50 -14.54 -17.94 5.09
N ASN A 51 -14.93 -16.68 4.88
CA ASN A 51 -14.30 -15.78 3.93
C ASN A 51 -12.98 -15.19 4.44
N PHE A 52 -12.71 -15.26 5.76
CA PHE A 52 -11.58 -14.56 6.37
C PHE A 52 -10.24 -14.99 5.81
N LYS A 53 -10.02 -16.29 5.59
CA LYS A 53 -8.72 -16.78 5.11
C LYS A 53 -8.36 -16.18 3.75
N LYS A 54 -9.28 -16.25 2.79
CA LYS A 54 -9.05 -15.73 1.43
C LYS A 54 -8.98 -14.20 1.41
N LEU A 55 -9.74 -13.51 2.26
CA LEU A 55 -9.63 -12.07 2.44
C LEU A 55 -8.28 -11.65 3.02
N ILE A 56 -7.79 -12.37 4.05
CA ILE A 56 -6.48 -12.13 4.66
C ILE A 56 -5.36 -12.34 3.64
N GLU A 57 -5.42 -13.40 2.84
CA GLU A 57 -4.45 -13.66 1.76
C GLU A 57 -4.45 -12.51 0.74
N TYR A 58 -5.64 -12.03 0.32
CA TYR A 58 -5.78 -10.89 -0.57
C TYR A 58 -5.21 -9.60 0.03
N PHE A 59 -5.53 -9.29 1.29
CA PHE A 59 -5.02 -8.10 1.99
C PHE A 59 -3.49 -8.12 2.14
N ARG A 60 -2.91 -9.29 2.46
CA ARG A 60 -1.46 -9.44 2.64
C ARG A 60 -0.65 -9.22 1.37
N TYR A 61 -1.27 -9.28 0.19
CA TYR A 61 -0.63 -8.87 -1.05
C TYR A 61 -0.15 -7.39 -0.97
N TYR A 62 -0.96 -6.52 -0.36
CA TYR A 62 -0.65 -5.09 -0.20
C TYR A 62 0.09 -4.76 1.12
N SER A 63 -0.07 -5.63 2.12
CA SER A 63 0.44 -5.43 3.48
C SER A 63 1.18 -6.66 4.00
N PRO A 64 2.29 -7.10 3.34
CA PRO A 64 2.95 -8.37 3.65
C PRO A 64 3.63 -8.40 5.03
N HIS A 65 3.76 -7.25 5.69
CA HIS A 65 4.31 -7.12 7.04
C HIS A 65 3.28 -7.47 8.12
N ILE A 66 1.98 -7.48 7.80
CA ILE A 66 0.93 -7.91 8.72
C ILE A 66 0.88 -9.44 8.70
N ASN A 67 1.23 -10.04 9.82
CA ASN A 67 1.44 -11.47 9.96
C ASN A 67 0.50 -12.10 10.98
N ASN A 68 -0.14 -11.32 11.87
CA ASN A 68 -1.08 -11.85 12.85
C ASN A 68 -2.48 -11.26 12.61
N PHE A 69 -3.49 -12.13 12.59
CA PHE A 69 -4.88 -11.72 12.38
C PHE A 69 -5.75 -12.25 13.51
N PHE A 70 -6.58 -11.38 14.06
CA PHE A 70 -7.46 -11.65 15.20
C PHE A 70 -8.91 -11.29 14.87
N ASP A 71 -9.88 -11.98 15.44
CA ASP A 71 -11.28 -11.55 15.37
C ASP A 71 -11.58 -10.45 16.40
N GLU A 72 -12.82 -9.95 16.41
CA GLU A 72 -13.30 -8.91 17.33
C GLU A 72 -13.20 -9.28 18.82
N ASN A 73 -13.06 -10.57 19.15
CA ASN A 73 -12.89 -11.07 20.51
C ASN A 73 -11.40 -11.29 20.86
N ASN A 74 -10.48 -10.74 20.05
CA ASN A 74 -9.03 -10.93 20.15
C ASN A 74 -8.58 -12.40 20.00
N LYS A 75 -9.42 -13.27 19.43
CA LYS A 75 -9.03 -14.65 19.16
C LYS A 75 -8.21 -14.69 17.87
N LYS A 76 -6.99 -15.24 17.94
CA LYS A 76 -6.12 -15.42 16.77
C LYS A 76 -6.81 -16.33 15.75
N ILE A 77 -6.95 -15.85 14.52
CA ILE A 77 -7.49 -16.59 13.38
C ILE A 77 -6.36 -17.32 12.66
N ILE A 78 -5.32 -16.57 12.30
CA ILE A 78 -4.17 -17.10 11.55
C ILE A 78 -2.93 -16.25 11.84
N SER A 79 -1.76 -16.89 11.73
CA SER A 79 -0.48 -16.21 11.71
C SER A 79 0.41 -16.71 10.58
N PHE A 80 1.26 -15.84 10.06
CA PHE A 80 2.22 -16.13 9.00
C PHE A 80 3.64 -15.95 9.49
N GLU A 81 4.58 -16.57 8.77
CA GLU A 81 6.01 -16.34 9.02
C GLU A 81 6.36 -14.88 8.80
N LYS A 82 7.15 -14.33 9.74
CA LYS A 82 7.60 -12.94 9.69
C LYS A 82 8.69 -12.80 8.64
N LYS A 83 8.45 -11.93 7.65
CA LYS A 83 9.48 -11.54 6.69
C LYS A 83 10.51 -10.59 7.33
N PRO A 84 11.79 -10.66 6.92
CA PRO A 84 12.77 -9.65 7.30
C PRO A 84 12.29 -8.24 6.93
N VAL A 85 12.47 -7.30 7.86
CA VAL A 85 12.16 -5.89 7.66
C VAL A 85 13.47 -5.13 7.47
N LEU A 86 13.60 -4.46 6.34
CA LEU A 86 14.74 -3.60 6.03
C LEU A 86 14.48 -2.19 6.56
N THR A 87 15.55 -1.45 6.87
CA THR A 87 15.50 -0.01 7.10
C THR A 87 16.25 0.69 5.98
N LEU A 88 15.56 1.49 5.18
CA LEU A 88 16.10 2.12 3.97
C LEU A 88 16.04 3.64 4.08
N GLU A 89 17.04 4.33 3.54
CA GLU A 89 17.06 5.79 3.46
C GLU A 89 16.07 6.29 2.41
N VAL A 90 15.20 7.23 2.80
CA VAL A 90 14.11 7.74 1.94
C VAL A 90 14.63 8.29 0.61
N ASP A 91 15.75 9.03 0.67
CA ASP A 91 16.33 9.73 -0.48
C ASP A 91 17.10 8.82 -1.44
N LYS A 92 17.26 7.54 -1.13
CA LYS A 92 18.02 6.57 -1.94
C LYS A 92 17.13 5.53 -2.65
N ILE A 93 15.82 5.63 -2.50
CA ILE A 93 14.87 4.66 -3.04
C ILE A 93 14.37 5.16 -4.40
N GLN A 94 14.55 4.35 -5.45
CA GLN A 94 14.03 4.63 -6.78
C GLN A 94 12.52 4.32 -6.83
N PRO A 95 11.65 5.27 -7.17
CA PRO A 95 10.22 4.99 -7.35
C PRO A 95 9.92 4.40 -8.74
N SER A 96 9.00 3.44 -8.79
CA SER A 96 8.35 2.95 -10.02
C SER A 96 7.09 3.73 -10.44
N GLN A 97 6.77 4.86 -9.77
CA GLN A 97 5.56 5.66 -10.00
C GLN A 97 5.91 7.12 -10.31
N PHE A 98 5.03 7.83 -11.02
CA PHE A 98 5.31 9.20 -11.48
C PHE A 98 4.57 10.30 -10.69
N TYR A 99 3.36 10.01 -10.23
CA TYR A 99 2.45 10.98 -9.62
C TYR A 99 1.99 10.50 -8.25
N ILE A 100 1.63 11.41 -7.34
CA ILE A 100 1.02 11.11 -6.05
C ILE A 100 -0.37 11.74 -6.02
N ASP A 101 -1.36 10.98 -5.58
CA ASP A 101 -2.73 11.42 -5.39
C ASP A 101 -2.85 12.20 -4.07
N GLU A 102 -3.26 13.47 -4.15
CA GLU A 102 -3.44 14.34 -2.97
C GLU A 102 -4.48 13.79 -1.98
N ASP A 103 -5.55 13.17 -2.45
CA ASP A 103 -6.57 12.59 -1.57
C ASP A 103 -5.99 11.43 -0.75
N LYS A 104 -5.08 10.66 -1.36
CA LYS A 104 -4.38 9.59 -0.65
C LYS A 104 -3.41 10.13 0.39
N VAL A 105 -2.74 11.24 0.11
CA VAL A 105 -1.87 11.90 1.10
C VAL A 105 -2.70 12.38 2.28
N ASN A 106 -3.78 13.13 2.02
CA ASN A 106 -4.66 13.68 3.04
C ASN A 106 -5.27 12.61 3.94
N ALA A 107 -5.68 11.47 3.37
CA ALA A 107 -6.23 10.35 4.13
C ALA A 107 -5.21 9.67 5.06
N LEU A 108 -3.94 9.60 4.66
CA LEU A 108 -2.89 8.86 5.38
C LEU A 108 -2.04 9.71 6.31
N GLU A 109 -1.87 11.00 6.02
CA GLU A 109 -0.91 11.87 6.69
C GLU A 109 -1.13 11.94 8.20
N ASN A 110 -2.39 11.93 8.63
CA ASN A 110 -2.77 11.97 10.04
C ASN A 110 -2.51 10.67 10.79
N PHE A 111 -2.38 9.54 10.10
CA PHE A 111 -2.16 8.22 10.69
C PHE A 111 -0.67 7.91 10.85
N ILE A 112 0.17 8.46 9.97
CA ILE A 112 1.62 8.29 10.02
C ILE A 112 2.19 9.26 11.06
N LYS A 113 2.56 8.74 12.23
CA LYS A 113 3.13 9.53 13.33
C LYS A 113 4.65 9.52 13.31
N ASN A 114 5.25 8.42 12.89
CA ASN A 114 6.70 8.24 12.85
C ASN A 114 7.13 7.32 11.69
N SER A 115 8.44 7.21 11.46
CA SER A 115 8.99 6.43 10.35
C SER A 115 8.68 4.93 10.43
N LYS A 116 8.48 4.38 11.63
CA LYS A 116 8.20 2.95 11.81
C LYS A 116 6.78 2.55 11.38
N ASP A 117 5.88 3.52 11.28
CA ASP A 117 4.52 3.34 10.78
C ASP A 117 4.50 3.14 9.25
N ILE A 118 5.64 3.39 8.58
CA ILE A 118 5.78 3.28 7.13
C ILE A 118 6.50 1.99 6.80
N VAL A 119 5.75 1.05 6.22
CA VAL A 119 6.30 -0.15 5.59
C VAL A 119 5.95 -0.13 4.11
N ILE A 120 6.96 -0.07 3.25
CA ILE A 120 6.82 -0.13 1.79
C ILE A 120 7.23 -1.51 1.25
N GLN A 121 6.88 -1.80 0.00
CA GLN A 121 7.36 -2.99 -0.70
C GLN A 121 8.44 -2.58 -1.69
N VAL A 122 9.56 -3.30 -1.67
CA VAL A 122 10.71 -3.01 -2.53
C VAL A 122 11.21 -4.26 -3.23
N VAL A 123 11.89 -4.03 -4.36
CA VAL A 123 12.73 -5.04 -5.00
C VAL A 123 14.17 -4.56 -5.03
N LYS A 124 15.12 -5.49 -4.94
CA LYS A 124 16.55 -5.19 -5.02
C LYS A 124 17.01 -5.20 -6.48
N SER A 125 17.77 -4.18 -6.88
CA SER A 125 18.47 -4.10 -8.17
C SER A 125 19.96 -3.80 -7.95
N ASP A 126 20.73 -3.80 -9.03
CA ASP A 126 22.16 -3.45 -8.99
C ASP A 126 22.41 -1.99 -8.59
N GLU A 127 21.44 -1.10 -8.81
CA GLU A 127 21.51 0.33 -8.47
C GLU A 127 20.97 0.65 -7.08
N GLY A 128 20.40 -0.33 -6.37
CA GLY A 128 19.82 -0.14 -5.03
C GLY A 128 18.42 -0.73 -4.90
N TYR A 129 17.57 -0.09 -4.08
CA TYR A 129 16.20 -0.55 -3.87
C TYR A 129 15.20 0.27 -4.67
N ILE A 130 14.27 -0.44 -5.30
CA ILE A 130 13.15 0.15 -6.05
C ILE A 130 11.88 -0.01 -5.23
N CYS A 131 11.17 1.09 -4.96
CA CYS A 131 9.83 1.06 -4.38
C CYS A 131 8.84 0.61 -5.47
N VAL A 132 8.19 -0.54 -5.24
CA VAL A 132 7.18 -1.12 -6.13
C VAL A 132 5.76 -0.95 -5.60
N ASP A 133 5.59 -0.74 -4.29
CA ASP A 133 4.32 -0.37 -3.68
C ASP A 133 4.54 0.44 -2.39
N GLY A 134 3.60 1.33 -2.09
CA GLY A 134 3.65 2.24 -0.95
C GLY A 134 4.21 3.63 -1.25
N HIS A 135 4.23 4.07 -2.51
CA HIS A 135 4.77 5.38 -2.91
C HIS A 135 4.13 6.56 -2.17
N THR A 136 2.81 6.54 -1.92
CA THR A 136 2.17 7.59 -1.09
C THR A 136 2.73 7.62 0.34
N ARG A 137 2.97 6.46 0.96
CA ARG A 137 3.56 6.40 2.30
C ARG A 137 5.01 6.89 2.27
N LEU A 138 5.79 6.50 1.26
CA LEU A 138 7.15 6.99 1.05
C LEU A 138 7.20 8.50 0.84
N PHE A 139 6.25 9.05 0.08
CA PHE A 139 6.12 10.50 -0.15
C PHE A 139 5.79 11.25 1.14
N ILE A 140 4.90 10.71 1.97
CA ILE A 140 4.63 11.26 3.31
C ILE A 140 5.89 11.22 4.19
N ALA A 141 6.71 10.16 4.10
CA ALA A 141 7.99 10.10 4.80
C ALA A 141 8.89 11.28 4.43
N PHE A 142 8.96 11.60 3.14
CA PHE A 142 9.69 12.76 2.62
C PHE A 142 9.11 14.08 3.15
N LEU A 143 7.79 14.29 3.05
CA LEU A 143 7.13 15.51 3.57
C LEU A 143 7.38 15.72 5.07
N LYS A 144 7.41 14.64 5.86
CA LYS A 144 7.67 14.67 7.30
C LYS A 144 9.17 14.68 7.65
N ASN A 145 10.06 14.81 6.67
CA ASN A 145 11.52 14.81 6.85
C ASN A 145 12.09 13.56 7.54
N PHE A 146 11.41 12.41 7.43
CA PHE A 146 11.93 11.15 7.93
C PHE A 146 13.14 10.73 7.10
N LYS A 147 14.23 10.35 7.78
CA LYS A 147 15.46 9.91 7.11
C LYS A 147 15.36 8.50 6.56
N THR A 148 14.58 7.65 7.23
CA THR A 148 14.45 6.24 6.89
C THR A 148 12.99 5.78 6.94
N VAL A 149 12.71 4.67 6.25
CA VAL A 149 11.45 3.93 6.31
C VAL A 149 11.73 2.44 6.47
N HIS A 150 10.72 1.67 6.87
CA HIS A 150 10.79 0.22 6.80
C HIS A 150 10.37 -0.29 5.42
N ALA A 151 10.96 -1.40 5.00
CA ALA A 151 10.61 -2.05 3.74
C ALA A 151 10.59 -3.58 3.86
N ILE A 152 9.71 -4.21 3.09
CA ILE A 152 9.69 -5.66 2.87
C ILE A 152 10.15 -5.92 1.44
N GLU A 153 11.14 -6.79 1.29
CA GLU A 153 11.56 -7.24 -0.03
C GLU A 153 10.51 -8.20 -0.63
N THR A 154 10.16 -7.95 -1.89
CA THR A 154 9.23 -8.77 -2.66
C THR A 154 9.94 -9.38 -3.88
N LYS A 155 9.24 -10.24 -4.61
CA LYS A 155 9.79 -10.82 -5.83
C LYS A 155 9.73 -9.79 -6.96
N PHE A 156 10.82 -9.71 -7.70
CA PHE A 156 10.95 -8.92 -8.91
C PHE A 156 9.99 -9.44 -10.00
N ASP A 157 9.27 -8.52 -10.65
CA ASP A 157 8.51 -8.79 -11.88
C ASP A 157 9.10 -8.00 -13.06
N ASN A 158 8.83 -8.46 -14.28
CA ASN A 158 9.32 -7.80 -15.49
C ASN A 158 8.76 -6.38 -15.66
N ASP A 159 7.58 -6.13 -15.09
CA ASP A 159 6.89 -4.85 -15.16
C ASP A 159 7.68 -3.75 -14.42
N THR A 160 8.30 -4.09 -13.30
CA THR A 160 9.10 -3.15 -12.50
C THR A 160 10.17 -2.44 -13.32
N ASN A 161 10.90 -3.16 -14.20
CA ASN A 161 11.92 -2.55 -15.06
C ASN A 161 11.32 -1.53 -16.04
N TYR A 162 10.17 -1.86 -16.63
CA TYR A 162 9.48 -0.95 -17.54
C TYR A 162 9.11 0.34 -16.81
N PHE A 163 8.42 0.24 -15.67
CA PHE A 163 7.98 1.40 -14.90
C PHE A 163 9.15 2.27 -14.40
N VAL A 164 10.23 1.66 -13.91
CA VAL A 164 11.45 2.41 -13.52
C VAL A 164 12.07 3.13 -14.72
N SER A 165 12.14 2.50 -15.89
CA SER A 165 12.66 3.16 -17.10
C SER A 165 11.82 4.38 -17.48
N GLN A 166 10.50 4.30 -17.30
CA GLN A 166 9.56 5.37 -17.59
C GLN A 166 9.65 6.51 -16.55
N SER A 167 9.89 6.18 -15.28
CA SER A 167 10.20 7.16 -14.22
C SER A 167 11.47 7.93 -14.56
N LYS A 168 12.56 7.23 -14.88
CA LYS A 168 13.86 7.84 -15.22
C LYS A 168 13.77 8.74 -16.46
N LYS A 169 13.05 8.33 -17.51
CA LYS A 169 12.77 9.16 -18.70
C LYS A 169 12.04 10.47 -18.37
N ARG A 170 11.31 10.52 -17.26
CA ARG A 170 10.61 11.71 -16.75
C ARG A 170 11.43 12.48 -15.71
N ASN A 171 12.72 12.15 -15.57
CA ASN A 171 13.64 12.70 -14.56
C ASN A 171 13.21 12.40 -13.10
N ILE A 172 12.61 11.23 -12.88
CA ILE A 172 12.19 10.78 -11.55
C ILE A 172 13.16 9.73 -11.05
N PHE A 173 14.07 10.13 -10.16
CA PHE A 173 15.14 9.28 -9.60
C PHE A 173 14.92 8.96 -8.12
N THR A 174 14.22 9.83 -7.42
CA THR A 174 13.91 9.70 -5.99
C THR A 174 12.46 10.08 -5.72
N ILE A 175 11.99 9.82 -4.50
CA ILE A 175 10.63 10.19 -4.09
C ILE A 175 10.34 11.70 -4.21
N LYS A 176 11.35 12.54 -4.13
CA LYS A 176 11.23 14.02 -4.21
C LYS A 176 10.80 14.50 -5.59
N ASP A 177 11.08 13.69 -6.61
CA ASP A 177 10.82 14.02 -8.00
C ASP A 177 9.38 13.69 -8.41
N LEU A 178 8.61 12.98 -7.57
CA LEU A 178 7.21 12.68 -7.83
C LEU A 178 6.36 13.95 -7.72
N LYS A 179 5.37 14.07 -8.61
CA LYS A 179 4.46 15.22 -8.64
C LYS A 179 3.18 14.90 -7.88
N LEU A 180 2.85 15.72 -6.88
CA LEU A 180 1.54 15.71 -6.23
C LEU A 180 0.50 16.29 -7.20
N VAL A 181 -0.62 15.60 -7.40
CA VAL A 181 -1.70 15.98 -8.33
C VAL A 181 -3.07 15.72 -7.72
N SER A 182 -4.10 16.35 -8.27
CA SER A 182 -5.50 16.11 -7.88
C SER A 182 -5.89 14.65 -8.11
N HIS A 183 -6.90 14.15 -7.38
CA HIS A 183 -7.39 12.78 -7.60
C HIS A 183 -7.83 12.54 -9.05
N SER A 184 -8.44 13.55 -9.68
CA SER A 184 -8.87 13.48 -11.08
C SER A 184 -7.70 13.41 -12.07
N ASP A 185 -6.62 14.15 -11.80
CA ASP A 185 -5.40 14.11 -12.60
C ASP A 185 -4.62 12.84 -12.35
N TYR A 186 -4.60 12.33 -11.12
CA TYR A 186 -3.97 11.06 -10.80
C TYR A 186 -4.57 9.91 -11.62
N LYS A 187 -5.91 9.86 -11.74
CA LYS A 187 -6.58 8.89 -12.61
C LYS A 187 -6.05 8.99 -14.05
N LYS A 188 -6.11 10.18 -14.64
CA LYS A 188 -5.71 10.40 -16.04
C LYS A 188 -4.22 10.18 -16.31
N LEU A 189 -3.36 10.59 -15.39
CA LEU A 189 -1.91 10.64 -15.60
C LEU A 189 -1.20 9.37 -15.14
N TRP A 190 -1.79 8.62 -14.20
CA TRP A 190 -1.20 7.42 -13.64
C TRP A 190 -2.04 6.17 -13.87
N ASN A 191 -3.34 6.18 -13.53
CA ASN A 191 -4.17 4.98 -13.70
C ASN A 191 -4.30 4.65 -15.19
N ASP A 192 -4.70 5.60 -16.04
CA ASP A 192 -4.84 5.36 -17.49
C ASP A 192 -3.50 4.92 -18.12
N PHE A 193 -2.36 5.40 -17.60
CA PHE A 193 -1.03 4.93 -18.04
C PHE A 193 -0.79 3.47 -17.66
N CYS A 194 -1.18 3.05 -16.46
CA CYS A 194 -1.09 1.67 -16.01
C CYS A 194 -2.06 0.77 -16.79
N ASP A 195 -3.32 1.18 -16.93
CA ASP A 195 -4.37 0.44 -17.61
C ASP A 195 -3.99 0.20 -19.09
N SER A 196 -3.46 1.24 -19.75
CA SER A 196 -2.90 1.12 -21.11
C SER A 196 -1.71 0.15 -21.20
N TYR A 197 -0.88 0.02 -20.16
CA TYR A 197 0.23 -0.93 -20.16
C TYR A 197 -0.25 -2.37 -19.96
N PHE A 198 -1.19 -2.58 -19.04
CA PHE A 198 -1.73 -3.89 -18.71
C PHE A 198 -2.82 -4.38 -19.68
N ASN A 199 -3.24 -3.54 -20.63
CA ASN A 199 -4.38 -3.79 -21.53
C ASN A 199 -5.65 -4.13 -20.72
N ILE A 200 -5.89 -3.35 -19.67
CA ILE A 200 -7.10 -3.42 -18.86
C ILE A 200 -8.09 -2.42 -19.48
N ASP A 201 -9.22 -2.94 -19.97
CA ASP A 201 -10.35 -2.15 -20.48
C ASP A 201 -11.22 -1.58 -19.33
#